data_AF-A0AB73KM85-F1
#
_entry.id   AF-A0AB73KM85-F1
#
_cell.length_a   1.000
_cell.length_b   1.000
_cell.length_c   1.000
_cell.angle_alpha   90.00
_cell.angle_beta   90.00
_cell.angle_gamma   90.00
#
_symmetry.space_group_name_H-M   'P 1'
#
loop_
_entity.id
_entity.type
_entity.pdbx_description
1 polymer ?
#
loop_
_entity_poly.entity_id
_entity_poly.type
_entity_poly.pdbx_seq_one_letter_code
_entity_poly.pdbx_strand_id
1 'polypeptide(L)' 'MYGWIWRHLPGNVWLRALISLVLALAVVYVLFQYVFPWAEPLLPFNDVTVDNGMNATNGMAAVR' A
#
# COMPACT_ATOMS: atom_id res chain seq x y z
N MET A 1 -35.49 30.11 7.57
CA MET A 1 -34.05 30.46 7.62
C MET A 1 -33.47 30.07 8.98
N TYR A 2 -33.34 28.79 9.37
CA TYR A 2 -32.25 27.86 9.02
C TYR A 2 -32.73 26.44 8.61
N GLY A 3 -34.05 26.23 8.50
CA GLY A 3 -34.63 24.90 8.24
C GLY A 3 -34.44 24.32 6.84
N TRP A 4 -33.94 25.09 5.86
CA TRP A 4 -33.79 24.61 4.47
C TRP A 4 -32.47 23.85 4.24
N ILE A 5 -31.41 24.16 5.01
CA ILE A 5 -30.11 23.48 4.88
C ILE A 5 -30.10 22.08 5.53
N TRP A 6 -30.98 21.85 6.52
CA TRP A 6 -31.13 20.57 7.22
C TRP A 6 -32.07 19.57 6.50
N ARG A 7 -32.73 19.99 5.40
CA ARG A 7 -33.71 19.19 4.65
C ARG A 7 -33.22 18.67 3.31
N HIS A 8 -31.94 18.85 2.98
CA HIS A 8 -31.28 18.28 1.79
C HIS A 8 -30.67 16.89 2.01
N LEU A 9 -31.05 16.21 3.09
CA LEU A 9 -30.72 14.81 3.29
C LEU A 9 -31.92 13.91 2.91
N PRO A 10 -31.82 13.17 1.80
CA PRO A 10 -32.13 11.76 1.79
C PRO A 10 -30.80 11.01 1.94
N GLY A 11 -30.39 10.79 3.20
CA GLY A 11 -29.23 9.99 3.58
C GLY A 11 -28.36 10.65 4.66
N ASN A 12 -28.40 10.08 5.87
CA ASN A 12 -27.63 10.47 7.06
C ASN A 12 -26.18 10.85 6.68
N VAL A 13 -25.61 11.96 7.19
CA VAL A 13 -24.20 12.34 6.91
C VAL A 13 -23.26 11.15 7.16
N TRP A 14 -23.60 10.35 8.18
CA TRP A 14 -22.96 9.07 8.50
C TRP A 14 -22.95 8.07 7.35
N LEU A 15 -24.04 7.94 6.57
CA LEU A 15 -24.10 7.01 5.44
C LEU A 15 -23.22 7.50 4.28
N ARG A 16 -23.20 8.80 4.00
CA ARG A 16 -22.29 9.39 3.02
C ARG A 16 -20.83 9.21 3.44
N ALA A 17 -20.52 9.47 4.71
CA ALA A 17 -19.20 9.25 5.27
C ALA A 17 -18.80 7.76 5.25
N LEU A 18 -19.74 6.86 5.53
CA LEU A 18 -19.52 5.42 5.49
C LEU A 18 -19.28 4.94 4.05
N ILE A 19 -20.08 5.40 3.08
CA ILE A 19 -19.87 5.08 1.66
C ILE A 19 -18.51 5.62 1.18
N SER A 20 -18.15 6.86 1.53
CA SER A 20 -16.84 7.40 1.15
C SER A 20 -15.69 6.65 1.81
N LEU A 21 -15.85 6.25 3.08
CA LEU A 21 -14.86 5.45 3.80
C LEU A 21 -14.68 4.08 3.15
N VAL A 22 -15.79 3.41 2.82
CA VAL A 22 -15.77 2.12 2.11
C VAL A 22 -15.12 2.27 0.74
N LEU A 23 -15.39 3.35 0.01
CA LEU A 23 -14.76 3.61 -1.28
C LEU A 23 -13.25 3.81 -1.14
N ALA A 24 -12.80 4.57 -0.14
CA ALA A 24 -11.39 4.74 0.17
C ALA A 24 -10.72 3.42 0.55
N LEU A 25 -11.36 2.62 1.42
CA LEU A 25 -10.86 1.29 1.80
C LEU A 25 -10.80 0.34 0.60
N ALA A 26 -11.77 0.40 -0.31
CA ALA A 26 -11.77 -0.39 -1.54
C ALA A 26 -10.59 0.00 -2.44
N VAL A 27 -10.31 1.30 -2.59
CA VAL A 27 -9.13 1.77 -3.34
C VAL A 27 -7.84 1.29 -2.69
N VAL A 28 -7.69 1.43 -1.37
CA VAL A 28 -6.53 0.91 -0.64
C VAL A 28 -6.39 -0.60 -0.82
N TYR A 29 -7.47 -1.36 -0.70
CA TYR A 29 -7.47 -2.80 -0.91
C TYR A 29 -6.98 -3.20 -2.31
N VAL A 30 -7.49 -2.53 -3.36
CA VAL A 30 -7.04 -2.77 -4.74
C VAL A 30 -5.57 -2.38 -4.92
N LEU A 31 -5.12 -1.28 -4.31
CA LEU A 31 -3.72 -0.86 -4.36
C LEU A 31 -2.81 -1.93 -3.74
N PHE A 32 -3.19 -2.48 -2.59
CA PHE A 32 -2.40 -3.53 -1.92
C PHE A 32 -2.46 -4.89 -2.63
N GLN A 33 -3.62 -5.29 -3.16
CA GLN A 33 -3.78 -6.60 -3.81
C GLN A 33 -3.28 -6.64 -5.25
N TYR A 34 -3.22 -5.50 -5.94
CA TYR A 34 -2.91 -5.45 -7.37
C TYR A 34 -1.70 -4.58 -7.70
N VAL A 35 -1.63 -3.37 -7.14
CA VAL A 35 -0.51 -2.45 -7.42
C VAL A 35 0.75 -2.88 -6.70
N PHE A 36 0.64 -3.37 -5.46
CA PHE A 36 1.80 -3.87 -4.72
C PHE A 36 2.48 -5.05 -5.41
N PRO A 37 1.78 -6.14 -5.81
CA PRO A 37 2.40 -7.24 -6.55
C PRO A 37 3.06 -6.81 -7.86
N TRP A 38 2.50 -5.79 -8.52
CA TRP A 38 3.11 -5.20 -9.71
C TRP A 38 4.32 -4.31 -9.39
N ALA A 39 4.33 -3.64 -8.23
CA ALA A 39 5.39 -2.74 -7.79
C ALA A 39 6.53 -3.46 -7.05
N GLU A 40 6.29 -4.65 -6.48
CA GLU A 40 7.28 -5.48 -5.79
C GLU A 40 8.60 -5.67 -6.57
N PRO A 41 8.59 -5.89 -7.90
CA PRO A 41 9.82 -6.01 -8.70
C PRO A 41 10.53 -4.69 -8.95
N LEU A 42 9.83 -3.56 -8.81
CA LEU A 42 10.37 -2.21 -9.05
C LEU A 42 10.98 -1.60 -7.78
N LEU A 43 10.71 -2.18 -6.61
CA LEU A 43 11.24 -1.70 -5.36
C LEU A 43 12.69 -2.17 -5.18
N PRO A 44 13.68 -1.26 -5.13
CA PRO A 44 15.10 -1.58 -4.97
C PRO A 44 15.47 -2.14 -3.58
N PHE A 45 14.47 -2.53 -2.78
CA PHE A 45 14.62 -3.11 -1.44
C PHE A 45 14.51 -4.64 -1.43
N ASN A 46 14.03 -5.26 -2.52
CA ASN A 46 13.98 -6.72 -2.65
C ASN A 46 15.33 -7.35 -2.98
N ASP A 47 16.33 -6.55 -3.38
CA ASP A 47 17.74 -6.93 -3.36
C ASP A 47 18.28 -6.87 -1.92
N VAL A 48 17.74 -7.73 -1.05
CA VAL A 48 18.40 -8.00 0.24
C VAL A 48 19.76 -8.62 -0.07
N THR A 49 20.77 -7.94 0.44
CA THR A 49 22.23 -8.13 0.32
C THR A 49 22.76 -9.47 0.85
N VAL A 50 22.10 -10.61 0.58
CA VAL A 50 22.48 -11.93 1.12
C VAL A 50 23.72 -12.52 0.43
N ASP A 51 24.12 -12.02 -0.75
CA ASP A 51 25.28 -12.56 -1.48
C ASP A 51 26.64 -11.94 -1.12
N ASN A 52 26.66 -10.77 -0.45
CA ASN A 52 27.92 -10.05 -0.18
C ASN A 52 28.80 -10.72 0.90
N GLY A 53 28.20 -11.46 1.83
CA GLY A 53 28.94 -12.14 2.90
C GLY A 53 29.63 -13.44 2.47
N MET A 54 29.03 -14.20 1.54
CA MET A 54 29.52 -15.53 1.14
C MET A 54 30.64 -15.46 0.09
N ASN A 55 30.64 -14.44 -0.78
CA ASN A 55 31.66 -14.22 -1.80
C ASN A 55 33.01 -13.75 -1.19
N ALA A 56 32.97 -12.86 -0.20
CA ALA A 56 34.15 -12.35 0.48
C ALA A 56 34.98 -13.46 1.16
N THR A 57 34.32 -14.47 1.71
CA THR A 57 34.98 -15.62 2.37
C THR A 57 35.56 -16.62 1.35
N ASN A 58 34.86 -16.87 0.23
CA ASN A 58 35.35 -17.75 -0.83
C ASN A 58 36.57 -17.17 -1.56
N GLY A 59 36.60 -15.84 -1.78
CA GLY A 59 37.76 -15.16 -2.35
C GLY A 59 39.00 -15.23 -1.48
N MET A 60 38.85 -15.23 -0.14
CA MET A 60 39.97 -15.39 0.78
C MET A 60 40.46 -16.84 0.91
N ALA A 61 39.62 -17.83 0.64
CA ALA A 61 39.99 -19.25 0.67
C ALA A 61 40.75 -19.69 -0.60
N ALA A 62 40.51 -19.04 -1.75
CA ALA A 62 41.18 -19.35 -3.01
C ALA A 62 42.59 -18.73 -3.16
N VAL A 63 42.93 -17.75 -2.31
CA VAL A 63 44.20 -16.99 -2.35
C VAL A 63 45.23 -17.52 -1.33
N ARG A 64 44.85 -18.49 -0.49
CA ARG A 64 45.71 -19.18 0.48
C ARG A 64 46.03 -20.58 -0.01
#